data_AF-A0A452ST65-F1
#
_entry.id   AF-A0A452ST65-F1
#
_cell.length_a   1.000
_cell.length_b   1.000
_cell.length_c   1.000
_cell.angle_alpha   90.00
_cell.angle_beta   90.00
_cell.angle_gamma   90.00
#
_symmetry.space_group_name_H-M   'P 1'
#
loop_
_entity.id
_entity.type
_entity.pdbx_description
1 polymer ?
#
loop_
_entity_poly.entity_id
_entity_poly.type
_entity_poly.pdbx_seq_one_letter_code
_entity_poly.pdbx_strand_id
1 'polypeptide(L)'
;MIATAICTSTSNKKCERYWAQEQEPLQIGLFCITLTRETWLNSDIMLRTLQVTFQKECRSVYQLQYMSWPDRGVPSNPEHVLTMVEEARRLQGSGPSPLCVHCSAGCGRTGVLCTVDYVRQLLLTQMIPPNFSLFNVVLEMRKQRPAAVQTEEQYRFLYHTVAQMFFSALQNTSPLYQNFKEVPTPPSYSLPVHHQYPQRPGPRAEVFGYHHCSI
;
A
#
# COMPACT_ATOMS: atom_id res chain seq x y z
N MET A 1 -16.36 -5.96 -13.42
CA MET A 1 -16.29 -5.87 -11.95
C MET A 1 -15.17 -4.91 -11.61
N ILE A 2 -15.40 -3.92 -10.73
CA ILE A 2 -14.36 -2.99 -10.27
C ILE A 2 -14.18 -3.26 -8.78
N ALA A 3 -12.99 -3.65 -8.38
CA ALA A 3 -12.59 -3.66 -6.97
C ALA A 3 -12.01 -2.28 -6.65
N THR A 4 -12.58 -1.59 -5.67
CA THR A 4 -12.10 -0.28 -5.23
C THR A 4 -11.40 -0.42 -3.89
N ALA A 5 -10.10 -0.12 -3.82
CA ALA A 5 -9.34 -0.13 -2.56
C ALA A 5 -9.25 1.28 -1.98
N ILE A 6 -9.80 1.47 -0.78
CA ILE A 6 -9.81 2.74 -0.03
C ILE A 6 -8.93 2.62 1.20
N CYS A 7 -8.11 3.61 1.48
CA CYS A 7 -7.48 3.77 2.80
C CYS A 7 -7.99 5.06 3.43
N THR A 8 -8.81 4.95 4.49
CA THR A 8 -9.24 6.11 5.28
C THR A 8 -8.32 6.31 6.49
N SER A 9 -8.34 7.50 7.06
CA SER A 9 -7.65 7.82 8.30
C SER A 9 -8.55 8.63 9.22
N THR A 10 -8.22 8.64 10.51
CA THR A 10 -9.12 9.03 11.59
C THR A 10 -9.26 10.54 11.82
N SER A 11 -8.48 11.40 11.15
CA SER A 11 -8.52 12.84 11.39
C SER A 11 -8.62 13.67 10.10
N ASN A 12 -9.70 14.45 9.98
CA ASN A 12 -10.15 15.29 8.84
C ASN A 12 -10.87 14.57 7.70
N LYS A 13 -11.84 15.25 7.06
CA LYS A 13 -12.58 14.75 5.90
C LYS A 13 -11.62 14.53 4.71
N LYS A 14 -11.19 13.28 4.50
CA LYS A 14 -10.19 12.90 3.48
C LYS A 14 -10.77 12.51 2.13
N CYS A 15 -12.02 12.06 2.11
CA CYS A 15 -12.72 11.54 0.95
C CYS A 15 -14.23 11.69 1.20
N GLU A 16 -14.97 12.13 0.20
CA GLU A 16 -16.43 12.12 0.25
C GLU A 16 -16.93 10.68 0.23
N ARG A 17 -18.03 10.42 0.95
CA ARG A 17 -18.68 9.11 0.90
C ARG A 17 -19.34 8.95 -0.47
N TYR A 18 -18.86 7.98 -1.25
CA TYR A 18 -19.42 7.62 -2.55
C TYR A 18 -20.08 6.24 -2.56
N TRP A 19 -20.25 5.61 -1.39
CA TRP A 19 -20.94 4.34 -1.23
C TRP A 19 -22.22 4.50 -0.41
N ALA A 20 -23.19 3.63 -0.67
CA ALA A 20 -24.45 3.55 0.06
C ALA A 20 -24.28 2.89 1.43
N GLN A 21 -25.23 3.14 2.32
CA GLN A 21 -25.35 2.47 3.62
C GLN A 21 -26.58 1.55 3.61
N GLU A 22 -26.71 0.72 4.63
CA GLU A 22 -27.85 -0.18 4.77
C GLU A 22 -29.15 0.63 4.81
N GLN A 23 -30.12 0.25 3.96
CA GLN A 23 -31.41 0.95 3.79
C GLN A 23 -31.30 2.42 3.33
N GLU A 24 -30.12 2.88 2.92
CA GLU A 24 -29.87 4.24 2.44
C GLU A 24 -29.17 4.22 1.07
N PRO A 25 -29.93 4.04 -0.04
CA PRO A 25 -29.41 4.20 -1.39
C PRO A 25 -28.79 5.57 -1.60
N LEU A 26 -27.67 5.62 -2.33
CA LEU A 26 -26.97 6.86 -2.64
C LEU A 26 -27.15 7.23 -4.12
N GLN A 27 -27.76 8.39 -4.37
CA GLN A 27 -27.90 8.95 -5.71
C GLN A 27 -26.79 9.97 -6.00
N ILE A 28 -26.02 9.75 -7.07
CA ILE A 28 -24.98 10.67 -7.55
C ILE A 28 -25.23 10.94 -9.04
N GLY A 29 -25.85 12.06 -9.36
CA GLY A 29 -26.26 12.37 -10.73
C GLY A 29 -27.19 11.28 -11.27
N LEU A 30 -26.79 10.61 -12.35
CA LEU A 30 -27.54 9.50 -12.97
C LEU A 30 -27.24 8.12 -12.37
N PHE A 31 -26.31 8.03 -11.43
CA PHE A 31 -25.95 6.79 -10.76
C PHE A 31 -26.79 6.59 -9.50
N CYS A 32 -27.38 5.40 -9.36
CA CYS A 32 -27.98 4.93 -8.12
C CYS A 32 -27.10 3.80 -7.56
N ILE A 33 -26.62 3.97 -6.33
CA ILE A 33 -25.74 3.03 -5.65
C ILE A 33 -26.52 2.43 -4.48
N THR A 34 -26.55 1.11 -4.36
CA THR A 34 -27.15 0.40 -3.22
C THR A 34 -26.16 -0.56 -2.60
N LEU A 35 -26.20 -0.67 -1.27
CA LEU A 35 -25.42 -1.65 -0.53
C LEU A 35 -26.19 -2.96 -0.48
N THR A 36 -25.58 -4.05 -0.97
CA THR A 36 -26.19 -5.38 -0.90
C THR A 36 -25.60 -6.25 0.18
N ARG A 37 -24.30 -6.06 0.48
CA ARG A 37 -23.62 -6.80 1.53
C ARG A 37 -22.47 -5.98 2.09
N GLU A 38 -22.28 -6.05 3.40
CA GLU A 38 -21.12 -5.53 4.12
C GLU A 38 -20.52 -6.65 4.98
N THR A 39 -19.20 -6.83 4.96
CA THR A 39 -18.52 -7.92 5.68
C THR A 39 -17.08 -7.52 6.03
N TRP A 40 -16.67 -7.77 7.27
CA TRP A 40 -15.27 -7.63 7.68
C TRP A 40 -14.45 -8.83 7.23
N LEU A 41 -13.34 -8.61 6.52
CA LEU A 41 -12.39 -9.67 6.15
C LEU A 41 -11.43 -10.00 7.29
N ASN A 42 -11.10 -8.99 8.08
CA ASN A 42 -10.32 -9.05 9.30
C ASN A 42 -10.63 -7.78 10.14
N SER A 43 -9.85 -7.50 11.19
CA SER A 43 -10.08 -6.34 12.06
C SER A 43 -9.93 -4.97 11.37
N ASP A 44 -9.31 -4.94 10.19
CA ASP A 44 -8.87 -3.71 9.53
C ASP A 44 -9.57 -3.46 8.20
N ILE A 45 -10.17 -4.47 7.58
CA ILE A 45 -10.65 -4.38 6.19
C ILE A 45 -12.14 -4.67 6.10
N MET A 46 -12.88 -3.67 5.61
CA MET A 46 -14.28 -3.79 5.27
C MET A 46 -14.46 -4.11 3.78
N LEU A 47 -15.25 -5.13 3.46
CA LEU A 47 -15.70 -5.44 2.11
C LEU A 47 -17.18 -5.06 1.96
N ARG A 48 -17.48 -4.18 1.00
CA ARG A 48 -18.83 -3.88 0.55
C ARG A 48 -19.08 -4.46 -0.84
N THR A 49 -20.21 -5.13 -1.00
CA THR A 49 -20.79 -5.43 -2.31
C THR A 49 -21.84 -4.37 -2.61
N LEU A 50 -21.63 -3.62 -3.68
CA LEU A 50 -22.49 -2.54 -4.13
C LEU A 50 -23.14 -2.93 -5.45
N GLN A 51 -24.40 -2.55 -5.64
CA GLN A 51 -25.01 -2.51 -6.96
C GLN A 51 -25.01 -1.06 -7.44
N VAL A 52 -24.42 -0.83 -8.61
CA VAL A 52 -24.38 0.48 -9.25
C VAL A 52 -25.25 0.42 -10.48
N THR A 53 -26.34 1.19 -10.47
CA THR A 53 -27.27 1.32 -11.58
C THR A 53 -27.00 2.64 -12.29
N PHE A 54 -26.86 2.58 -13.61
CA PHE A 54 -26.79 3.73 -14.50
C PHE A 54 -27.74 3.49 -15.67
N GLN A 55 -28.75 4.35 -15.79
CA GLN A 55 -29.84 4.18 -16.75
C GLN A 55 -30.53 2.80 -16.57
N LYS A 56 -30.39 1.90 -17.55
CA LYS A 56 -30.99 0.54 -17.52
C LYS A 56 -29.96 -0.55 -17.23
N GLU A 57 -28.69 -0.20 -17.02
CA GLU A 57 -27.65 -1.15 -16.68
C GLU A 57 -27.40 -1.16 -15.18
N CYS A 58 -27.23 -2.36 -14.62
CA CYS A 58 -26.87 -2.56 -13.22
C CYS A 58 -25.62 -3.44 -13.16
N ARG A 59 -24.63 -3.03 -12.35
CA ARG A 59 -23.35 -3.73 -12.22
C ARG A 59 -22.97 -3.89 -10.75
N SER A 60 -22.50 -5.07 -10.40
CA SER A 60 -21.86 -5.33 -9.11
C SER A 60 -20.47 -4.68 -9.06
N VAL A 61 -20.24 -3.88 -8.02
CA VAL A 61 -18.96 -3.26 -7.67
C VAL A 61 -18.57 -3.73 -6.28
N TYR A 62 -17.31 -4.10 -6.10
CA TYR A 62 -16.80 -4.47 -4.78
C TYR A 62 -15.89 -3.35 -4.27
N GLN A 63 -16.09 -2.95 -3.03
CA GLN A 63 -15.29 -1.91 -2.40
C GLN A 63 -14.62 -2.52 -1.16
N LEU A 64 -13.30 -2.53 -1.17
CA LEU A 64 -12.44 -2.91 -0.06
C LEU A 64 -11.95 -1.63 0.60
N GLN A 65 -12.22 -1.44 1.88
CA GLN A 65 -11.77 -0.28 2.64
C GLN A 65 -10.89 -0.74 3.81
N TYR A 66 -9.63 -0.32 3.78
CA TYR A 66 -8.70 -0.40 4.89
C TYR A 66 -9.04 0.72 5.89
N MET A 67 -9.58 0.34 7.04
CA MET A 67 -10.19 1.22 8.04
C MET A 67 -9.18 1.84 8.99
N SER A 68 -8.09 1.12 9.30
CA SER A 68 -7.12 1.49 10.34
C SER A 68 -5.76 1.95 9.81
N TRP A 69 -5.65 2.32 8.52
CA TRP A 69 -4.38 2.82 7.98
C TRP A 69 -4.12 4.24 8.51
N PRO A 70 -3.05 4.46 9.30
CA PRO A 70 -2.82 5.75 9.95
C PRO A 70 -2.60 6.89 8.95
N ASP A 71 -2.96 8.11 9.36
CA ASP A 71 -2.73 9.34 8.57
C ASP A 71 -1.25 9.55 8.26
N ARG A 72 -0.41 9.35 9.29
CA ARG A 72 1.04 9.42 9.25
C ARG A 72 1.55 8.05 9.68
N GLY A 73 2.19 7.35 8.76
CA GLY A 73 2.80 6.06 9.00
C GLY A 73 2.25 4.94 8.13
N VAL A 74 2.43 3.71 8.63
CA VAL A 74 2.12 2.46 7.93
C VAL A 74 1.30 1.53 8.82
N PRO A 75 0.57 0.55 8.25
CA PRO A 75 -0.11 -0.45 9.04
C PRO A 75 0.88 -1.23 9.92
N SER A 76 0.44 -1.59 11.13
CA SER A 76 1.26 -2.40 12.03
C SER A 76 1.44 -3.84 11.55
N ASN A 77 0.45 -4.37 10.82
CA ASN A 77 0.48 -5.72 10.27
C ASN A 77 0.51 -5.71 8.72
N PRO A 78 1.64 -6.06 8.08
CA PRO A 78 1.73 -6.14 6.62
C PRO A 78 0.81 -7.21 6.00
N GLU A 79 0.45 -8.26 6.75
CA GLU A 79 -0.42 -9.34 6.26
C GLU A 79 -1.83 -8.84 5.91
N HIS A 80 -2.31 -7.79 6.58
CA HIS A 80 -3.61 -7.21 6.26
C HIS A 80 -3.56 -6.50 4.89
N VAL A 81 -2.45 -5.84 4.54
CA VAL A 81 -2.28 -5.26 3.21
C VAL A 81 -2.27 -6.35 2.13
N LEU A 82 -1.60 -7.48 2.39
CA LEU A 82 -1.62 -8.64 1.50
C LEU A 82 -3.04 -9.20 1.36
N THR A 83 -3.75 -9.42 2.48
CA THR A 83 -5.15 -9.88 2.49
C THR A 83 -6.03 -9.01 1.59
N MET A 84 -5.87 -7.68 1.64
CA MET A 84 -6.62 -6.73 0.81
C MET A 84 -6.33 -6.93 -0.69
N VAL A 85 -5.06 -7.05 -1.06
CA VAL A 85 -4.60 -7.25 -2.45
C VAL A 85 -5.09 -8.59 -2.99
N GLU A 86 -5.01 -9.64 -2.18
CA GLU A 86 -5.47 -10.98 -2.53
C GLU A 86 -6.96 -11.02 -2.79
N GLU A 87 -7.76 -10.44 -1.88
CA GLU A 87 -9.20 -10.38 -2.07
C GLU A 87 -9.59 -9.49 -3.26
N ALA A 88 -8.91 -8.36 -3.48
CA ALA A 88 -9.14 -7.51 -4.64
C ALA A 88 -8.95 -8.27 -5.96
N ARG A 89 -7.87 -9.07 -6.06
CA ARG A 89 -7.59 -9.89 -7.24
C ARG A 89 -8.53 -11.09 -7.37
N ARG A 90 -8.88 -11.74 -6.26
CA ARG A 90 -9.87 -12.83 -6.24
C ARG A 90 -11.23 -12.36 -6.77
N LEU A 91 -11.67 -11.18 -6.33
CA LEU A 91 -12.91 -10.58 -6.80
C LEU A 91 -12.81 -10.20 -8.28
N GLN A 92 -11.78 -9.45 -8.67
CA GLN A 92 -11.59 -9.02 -10.06
C GLN A 92 -11.61 -10.18 -11.07
N GLY A 93 -11.07 -11.34 -10.69
CA GLY A 93 -10.98 -12.51 -11.56
C GLY A 93 -10.03 -12.29 -12.74
N SER A 94 -10.26 -12.97 -13.87
CA SER A 94 -9.43 -12.90 -15.08
C SER A 94 -9.79 -11.72 -16.01
N GLY A 95 -10.63 -10.79 -15.55
CA GLY A 95 -11.12 -9.70 -16.39
C GLY A 95 -10.04 -8.64 -16.68
N PRO A 96 -10.06 -8.00 -17.88
CA PRO A 96 -9.10 -6.96 -18.25
C PRO A 96 -9.40 -5.59 -17.61
N SER A 97 -10.51 -5.46 -16.89
CA SER A 97 -10.90 -4.19 -16.26
C SER A 97 -9.90 -3.79 -15.17
N PRO A 98 -9.53 -2.51 -15.04
CA PRO A 98 -8.57 -2.07 -14.03
C PRO A 98 -9.12 -2.16 -12.61
N LEU A 99 -8.21 -2.31 -11.63
CA LEU A 99 -8.51 -2.03 -10.22
C LEU A 99 -8.50 -0.52 -9.98
N CYS A 100 -9.52 -0.02 -9.30
CA CYS A 100 -9.54 1.36 -8.85
C CYS A 100 -8.90 1.42 -7.46
N VAL A 101 -7.79 2.13 -7.31
CA VAL A 101 -7.09 2.25 -6.02
C VAL A 101 -6.97 3.72 -5.68
N HIS A 102 -7.45 4.12 -4.50
CA HIS A 102 -7.31 5.50 -4.06
C HIS A 102 -7.13 5.60 -2.54
N CYS A 103 -6.56 6.71 -2.11
CA CYS A 103 -6.56 7.14 -0.73
C CYS A 103 -7.20 8.55 -0.67
N SER A 104 -6.59 9.49 0.05
CA SER A 104 -7.01 10.90 -0.03
C SER A 104 -6.42 11.59 -1.26
N ALA A 105 -5.09 11.71 -1.34
CA ALA A 105 -4.40 12.30 -2.49
C ALA A 105 -4.16 11.33 -3.67
N GLY A 106 -4.38 10.03 -3.45
CA GLY A 106 -4.10 8.99 -4.44
C GLY A 106 -2.61 8.82 -4.75
N CYS A 107 -1.73 9.02 -3.77
CA CYS A 107 -0.27 8.98 -3.94
C CYS A 107 0.39 7.91 -3.04
N GLY A 108 0.56 8.18 -1.75
CA GLY A 108 1.35 7.32 -0.84
C GLY A 108 0.81 5.89 -0.68
N ARG A 109 -0.31 5.73 0.05
CA ARG A 109 -0.94 4.42 0.32
C ARG A 109 -1.39 3.72 -0.97
N THR A 110 -1.89 4.49 -1.93
CA THR A 110 -2.21 4.02 -3.28
C THR A 110 -0.99 3.39 -3.95
N GLY A 111 0.15 4.08 -3.94
CA GLY A 111 1.40 3.57 -4.51
C GLY A 111 1.90 2.31 -3.79
N VAL A 112 1.71 2.21 -2.46
CA VAL A 112 2.04 0.99 -1.71
C VAL A 112 1.18 -0.19 -2.20
N LEU A 113 -0.15 -0.04 -2.22
CA LEU A 113 -1.05 -1.09 -2.69
C LEU A 113 -0.77 -1.51 -4.14
N CYS A 114 -0.61 -0.54 -5.05
CA CYS A 114 -0.27 -0.82 -6.45
C CYS A 114 1.07 -1.54 -6.60
N THR A 115 2.07 -1.18 -5.79
CA THR A 115 3.40 -1.82 -5.88
C THR A 115 3.39 -3.23 -5.29
N VAL A 116 2.73 -3.44 -4.15
CA VAL A 116 2.56 -4.78 -3.55
C VAL A 116 1.86 -5.69 -4.55
N ASP A 117 0.73 -5.24 -5.12
CA ASP A 117 0.00 -6.01 -6.12
C ASP A 117 0.85 -6.32 -7.35
N TYR A 118 1.54 -5.33 -7.92
CA TYR A 118 2.41 -5.52 -9.08
C TYR A 118 3.50 -6.58 -8.83
N VAL A 119 4.22 -6.47 -7.71
CA VAL A 119 5.28 -7.43 -7.35
C VAL A 119 4.69 -8.81 -7.08
N ARG A 120 3.52 -8.88 -6.43
CA ARG A 120 2.82 -10.16 -6.21
C ARG A 120 2.41 -10.82 -7.52
N GLN A 121 1.93 -10.06 -8.52
CA GLN A 121 1.64 -10.62 -9.83
C GLN A 121 2.89 -11.19 -10.49
N LEU A 122 4.01 -10.45 -10.49
CA LEU A 122 5.28 -10.96 -11.01
C LEU A 122 5.72 -12.24 -10.29
N LEU A 123 5.54 -12.33 -8.98
CA LEU A 123 5.88 -13.50 -8.19
C LEU A 123 5.01 -14.71 -8.60
N LEU A 124 3.69 -14.53 -8.68
CA LEU A 124 2.75 -15.59 -9.03
C LEU A 124 2.90 -16.07 -10.48
N THR A 125 3.26 -15.18 -11.40
CA THR A 125 3.50 -15.53 -12.80
C THR A 125 4.94 -15.99 -13.06
N GLN A 126 5.78 -16.10 -12.02
CA GLN A 126 7.20 -16.48 -12.10
C GLN A 126 8.00 -15.55 -13.04
N MET A 127 7.64 -14.26 -13.06
CA MET A 127 8.25 -13.23 -13.89
C MET A 127 9.13 -12.25 -13.09
N ILE A 128 9.56 -12.63 -11.89
CA ILE A 128 10.55 -11.86 -11.13
C ILE A 128 11.90 -11.94 -11.86
N PRO A 129 12.45 -10.81 -12.37
CA PRO A 129 13.72 -10.83 -13.08
C PRO A 129 14.90 -11.04 -12.10
N PRO A 130 16.04 -11.58 -12.56
CA PRO A 130 17.21 -11.84 -11.70
C PRO A 130 17.80 -10.55 -11.09
N ASN A 131 17.62 -9.41 -11.76
CA ASN A 131 18.02 -8.08 -11.29
C ASN A 131 16.84 -7.29 -10.71
N PHE A 132 15.84 -7.97 -10.13
CA PHE A 132 14.69 -7.32 -9.51
C PHE A 132 15.13 -6.24 -8.51
N SER A 133 14.58 -5.04 -8.68
CA SER A 133 14.87 -3.89 -7.84
C SER A 133 13.56 -3.20 -7.49
N LEU A 134 13.17 -3.29 -6.22
CA LEU A 134 12.00 -2.60 -5.70
C LEU A 134 12.11 -1.07 -5.87
N PHE A 135 13.33 -0.53 -5.80
CA PHE A 135 13.61 0.86 -6.12
C PHE A 135 13.17 1.22 -7.55
N ASN A 136 13.58 0.41 -8.54
CA ASN A 136 13.20 0.65 -9.93
C ASN A 136 11.69 0.54 -10.14
N VAL A 137 11.03 -0.44 -9.49
CA VAL A 137 9.56 -0.56 -9.55
C VAL A 137 8.88 0.71 -9.04
N VAL A 138 9.28 1.22 -7.86
CA VAL A 138 8.70 2.44 -7.30
C VAL A 138 9.04 3.68 -8.15
N LEU A 139 10.24 3.73 -8.74
CA LEU A 139 10.63 4.78 -9.67
C LEU A 139 9.73 4.80 -10.90
N GLU A 140 9.46 3.65 -11.52
CA GLU A 140 8.53 3.55 -12.66
C GLU A 140 7.09 3.90 -12.27
N MET A 141 6.63 3.52 -11.07
CA MET A 141 5.33 3.93 -10.54
C MET A 141 5.22 5.46 -10.42
N ARG A 142 6.29 6.13 -9.96
CA ARG A 142 6.33 7.60 -9.81
C ARG A 142 6.32 8.35 -11.14
N LYS A 143 6.78 7.75 -12.23
CA LYS A 143 6.65 8.33 -13.58
C LYS A 143 5.20 8.36 -14.07
N GLN A 144 4.36 7.43 -13.58
CA GLN A 144 2.95 7.33 -13.96
C GLN A 144 2.03 8.06 -12.99
N ARG A 145 2.37 8.10 -11.69
CA ARG A 145 1.62 8.82 -10.64
C ARG A 145 2.59 9.59 -9.73
N PRO A 146 2.57 10.94 -9.75
CA PRO A 146 3.45 11.73 -8.91
C PRO A 146 3.34 11.36 -7.43
N ALA A 147 4.50 11.26 -6.77
CA ALA A 147 4.61 10.91 -5.35
C ALA A 147 4.02 9.54 -4.94
N ALA A 148 3.88 8.59 -5.88
CA ALA A 148 3.60 7.19 -5.52
C ALA A 148 4.63 6.69 -4.49
N VAL A 149 4.14 6.09 -3.39
CA VAL A 149 4.93 5.76 -2.19
C VAL A 149 5.63 7.03 -1.67
N GLN A 150 4.94 7.79 -0.84
CA GLN A 150 5.27 9.19 -0.58
C GLN A 150 6.35 9.38 0.49
N THR A 151 6.37 8.53 1.52
CA THR A 151 7.27 8.66 2.67
C THR A 151 8.30 7.53 2.72
N GLU A 152 9.43 7.78 3.39
CA GLU A 152 10.44 6.75 3.66
C GLU A 152 9.84 5.57 4.42
N GLU A 153 8.99 5.84 5.42
CA GLU A 153 8.33 4.80 6.21
C GLU A 153 7.46 3.88 5.34
N GLN A 154 6.70 4.44 4.39
CA GLN A 154 5.93 3.65 3.41
C GLN A 154 6.84 2.78 2.53
N TYR A 155 8.01 3.30 2.16
CA TYR A 155 8.97 2.56 1.36
C TYR A 155 9.64 1.43 2.15
N ARG A 156 9.99 1.65 3.42
CA ARG A 156 10.48 0.59 4.32
C ARG A 156 9.41 -0.49 4.54
N PHE A 157 8.17 -0.09 4.79
CA PHE A 157 7.05 -1.02 4.91
C PHE A 157 6.88 -1.88 3.66
N LEU A 158 6.89 -1.24 2.48
CA LEU A 158 6.81 -1.94 1.20
C LEU A 158 7.96 -2.95 1.02
N TYR A 159 9.19 -2.57 1.41
CA TYR A 159 10.33 -3.49 1.43
C TYR A 159 10.10 -4.71 2.31
N HIS A 160 9.62 -4.51 3.54
CA HIS A 160 9.31 -5.61 4.46
C HIS A 160 8.22 -6.53 3.90
N THR A 161 7.12 -5.97 3.39
CA THR A 161 6.04 -6.76 2.77
C THR A 161 6.53 -7.58 1.58
N VAL A 162 7.35 -6.99 0.69
CA VAL A 162 7.90 -7.71 -0.47
C VAL A 162 8.86 -8.82 -0.04
N ALA A 163 9.74 -8.56 0.94
CA ALA A 163 10.64 -9.57 1.47
C ALA A 163 9.88 -10.75 2.08
N GLN A 164 8.80 -10.47 2.84
CA GLN A 164 7.91 -11.50 3.40
C GLN A 164 7.24 -12.32 2.30
N MET A 165 6.71 -11.69 1.24
CA MET A 165 6.11 -12.42 0.11
C MET A 165 7.10 -13.39 -0.54
N PHE A 166 8.34 -12.95 -0.77
CA PHE A 166 9.36 -13.81 -1.37
C PHE A 166 9.76 -14.95 -0.43
N PHE A 167 9.93 -14.66 0.85
CA PHE A 167 10.24 -15.68 1.85
C PHE A 167 9.16 -16.76 1.94
N SER A 168 7.89 -16.36 2.02
CA SER A 168 6.75 -17.28 2.03
C SER A 168 6.66 -18.11 0.74
N ALA A 169 6.93 -17.50 -0.42
CA ALA A 169 6.97 -18.23 -1.69
C ALA A 169 8.08 -19.29 -1.70
N LEU A 170 9.29 -18.95 -1.23
CA LEU A 170 10.40 -19.90 -1.13
C LEU A 170 10.07 -21.08 -0.21
N GLN A 171 9.45 -20.83 0.95
CA GLN A 171 9.01 -21.88 1.87
C GLN A 171 7.96 -22.81 1.24
N ASN A 172 6.98 -22.24 0.54
CA ASN A 172 5.91 -23.03 -0.10
C ASN A 172 6.38 -23.83 -1.31
N THR A 173 7.45 -23.39 -1.99
CA THR A 173 8.01 -24.09 -3.14
C THR A 173 8.93 -25.26 -2.78
N SER A 174 9.18 -25.55 -1.49
CA SER A 174 10.19 -26.54 -1.14
C SER A 174 10.02 -27.25 0.21
N PRO A 175 9.92 -28.60 0.22
CA PRO A 175 10.29 -29.40 1.39
C PRO A 175 11.80 -29.37 1.68
N LEU A 176 12.65 -28.89 0.75
CA LEU A 176 14.12 -28.93 0.85
C LEU A 176 14.75 -27.77 1.62
N TYR A 177 14.00 -26.71 1.96
CA TYR A 177 14.52 -25.55 2.72
C TYR A 177 14.34 -25.68 4.25
N GLN A 178 13.92 -26.84 4.77
CA GLN A 178 13.86 -27.08 6.23
C GLN A 178 15.24 -27.18 6.92
N ASN A 179 16.35 -27.10 6.18
CA ASN A 179 17.71 -27.34 6.70
C ASN A 179 18.64 -26.11 6.75
N PHE A 180 18.14 -24.88 6.55
CA PHE A 180 18.92 -23.72 6.98
C PHE A 180 18.70 -23.49 8.47
N LYS A 181 19.34 -24.34 9.29
CA LYS A 181 19.62 -23.99 10.69
C LYS A 181 20.40 -22.68 10.69
N GLU A 182 19.98 -21.80 11.58
CA GLU A 182 20.57 -20.53 12.00
C GLU A 182 21.98 -20.26 11.46
N VAL A 183 22.13 -19.15 10.72
CA VAL A 183 23.45 -18.55 10.53
C VAL A 183 24.01 -18.26 11.93
N PRO A 184 25.19 -18.79 12.30
CA PRO A 184 25.80 -18.47 13.58
C PRO A 184 25.92 -16.96 13.72
N THR A 185 25.53 -16.44 14.89
CA THR A 185 25.77 -15.05 15.27
C THR A 185 27.21 -14.66 14.95
N PRO A 186 27.46 -13.55 14.24
CA PRO A 186 28.82 -13.09 14.03
C PRO A 186 29.45 -12.81 15.40
N PRO A 187 30.75 -13.13 15.59
CA PRO A 187 31.43 -12.90 16.86
C PRO A 187 31.29 -11.42 17.25
N SER A 188 30.99 -11.18 18.52
CA SER A 188 30.91 -9.85 19.08
C SER A 188 32.28 -9.18 18.93
N TYR A 189 32.41 -8.27 17.97
CA TYR A 189 33.55 -7.37 17.91
C TYR A 189 33.37 -6.34 19.04
N SER A 190 34.14 -6.50 20.10
CA SER A 190 34.40 -5.42 21.05
C SER A 190 35.16 -4.32 20.33
N LEU A 191 34.50 -3.18 20.10
CA LEU A 191 35.14 -1.98 19.58
C LEU A 191 36.18 -1.50 20.63
N PRO A 192 37.45 -1.27 20.25
CA PRO A 192 38.38 -0.57 21.12
C PRO A 192 37.91 0.87 21.28
N VAL A 193 37.64 1.26 22.52
CA VAL A 193 37.37 2.64 22.91
C VAL A 193 38.67 3.43 22.83
N HIS A 194 38.80 4.25 21.80
CA HIS A 194 39.48 5.57 21.73
C HIS A 194 40.16 5.77 20.37
N HIS A 195 39.43 6.37 19.43
CA HIS A 195 40.02 7.31 18.50
C HIS A 195 39.32 8.65 18.67
N GLN A 196 40.08 9.64 19.14
CA GLN A 196 39.66 11.05 19.17
C GLN A 196 39.35 11.49 17.74
N TYR A 197 38.09 11.88 17.50
CA TYR A 197 37.71 12.58 16.29
C TYR A 197 38.38 13.97 16.27
N PRO A 198 38.99 14.38 15.15
CA PRO A 198 39.40 15.78 14.96
C PRO A 198 38.15 16.67 14.95
N GLN A 199 38.19 17.76 15.72
CA GLN A 199 37.14 18.76 15.78
C GLN A 199 36.96 19.42 14.39
N ARG A 200 35.72 19.48 13.89
CA ARG A 200 35.40 20.30 12.71
C ARG A 200 35.36 21.78 13.12
N PRO A 201 35.93 22.71 12.34
CA PRO A 201 35.69 24.12 12.54
C PRO A 201 34.21 24.44 12.28
N GLY A 202 33.57 25.15 13.22
CA GLY A 202 32.17 25.56 13.10
C GLY A 202 31.95 26.56 11.96
N PRO A 203 30.75 26.61 11.35
CA PRO A 203 30.45 27.56 10.29
C PRO A 203 30.35 28.99 10.84
N ARG A 204 30.99 29.94 10.13
CA ARG A 204 30.81 31.38 10.30
C ARG A 204 29.34 31.76 10.05
N ALA A 205 28.78 32.57 10.93
CA ALA A 205 27.46 33.16 10.74
C ALA A 205 27.49 34.17 9.58
N GLU A 206 26.73 33.89 8.52
CA GLU A 206 26.29 34.91 7.58
C GLU A 206 24.79 35.13 7.78
N VAL A 207 24.46 36.39 8.07
CA VAL A 207 23.11 36.90 8.30
C VAL A 207 22.45 37.07 6.94
N PHE A 208 21.41 36.28 6.64
CA PHE A 208 20.51 36.56 5.54
C PHE A 208 19.11 36.90 6.07
N GLY A 209 18.70 38.12 5.78
CA GLY A 209 17.43 38.70 6.18
C GLY A 209 16.25 37.98 5.52
N TYR A 210 15.20 37.75 6.32
CA TYR A 210 13.92 37.26 5.86
C TYR A 210 13.17 38.38 5.14
N HIS A 211 12.95 38.24 3.83
CA HIS A 211 11.86 38.93 3.16
C HIS A 211 10.64 38.01 3.08
N HIS A 212 9.60 38.44 3.78
CA HIS A 212 8.22 38.02 3.64
C HIS A 212 7.76 38.18 2.18
N CYS A 213 7.12 37.16 1.63
CA CYS A 213 6.19 37.37 0.51
C CYS A 213 4.97 36.46 0.69
N SER A 214 3.85 37.10 1.00
CA SER A 214 2.51 36.57 0.90
C SER A 214 2.01 36.79 -0.53
N ILE A 215 1.47 35.74 -1.15
CA ILE A 215 0.12 35.56 -1.73
C ILE A 215 0.09 34.16 -2.34
#